data_AF-A0A3N5Z172-F1
#
_entry.id   AF-A0A3N5Z172-F1
#
_cell.length_a   1.000
_cell.length_b   1.000
_cell.length_c   1.000
_cell.angle_alpha   90.00
_cell.angle_beta   90.00
_cell.angle_gamma   90.00
#
_symmetry.space_group_name_H-M   'P 1'
#
loop_
_entity.id
_entity.type
_entity.pdbx_description
1 polymer ?
#
loop_
_entity_poly.entity_id
_entity_poly.type
_entity_poly.pdbx_seq_one_letter_code
_entity_poly.pdbx_strand_id
1 'polypeptide(L)'
;MQIILPFIRKEEAIAYARESGLFLNHCVHVFPVPGKPAKRILLSFSFNYSSVEEGTIIIEMSGRHGYSSEYQKLLKDFYLFL
;
A
#
# COMPACT_ATOMS: atom_id res chain seq x y z
N MET A 1 8.74 -10.19 2.18
CA MET A 1 7.30 -10.50 2.32
C MET A 1 6.50 -9.23 2.06
N GLN A 2 5.39 -9.30 1.33
CA GLN A 2 4.51 -8.14 1.08
C GLN A 2 3.08 -8.49 1.49
N ILE A 3 2.39 -7.55 2.13
CA ILE A 3 1.01 -7.72 2.60
C ILE A 3 0.19 -6.45 2.37
N ILE A 4 -1.12 -6.62 2.15
CA ILE A 4 -2.10 -5.53 2.11
C ILE A 4 -3.18 -5.81 3.16
N LEU A 5 -3.47 -4.82 4.00
CA LEU A 5 -4.41 -4.97 5.13
C LEU A 5 -5.15 -3.66 5.42
N PRO A 6 -6.23 -3.68 6.22
CA PRO A 6 -6.87 -2.46 6.71
C PRO A 6 -5.87 -1.55 7.41
N PHE A 7 -5.92 -0.25 7.10
CA PHE A 7 -4.98 0.74 7.65
C PHE A 7 -4.84 0.68 9.19
N ILE A 8 -5.94 0.40 9.90
CA ILE A 8 -5.97 0.33 11.36
C ILE A 8 -5.07 -0.77 11.94
N ARG A 9 -4.71 -1.80 11.16
CA ARG A 9 -3.85 -2.92 11.61
C ARG A 9 -2.37 -2.70 11.29
N LYS A 10 -1.98 -1.51 10.82
CA LYS A 10 -0.59 -1.20 10.42
C LYS A 10 0.42 -1.49 11.54
N GLU A 11 0.21 -0.88 12.71
CA GLU A 11 1.17 -0.99 13.83
C GLU A 11 1.25 -2.42 14.38
N GLU A 12 0.10 -3.11 14.47
CA GLU A 12 0.02 -4.52 14.85
C GLU A 12 0.85 -5.40 13.90
N ALA A 13 0.71 -5.21 12.58
CA ALA A 13 1.45 -5.96 11.59
C ALA A 13 2.97 -5.70 11.67
N ILE A 14 3.38 -4.45 11.90
CA ILE A 14 4.80 -4.08 12.05
C ILE A 14 5.39 -4.73 13.31
N ALA A 15 4.67 -4.72 14.43
CA ALA A 15 5.10 -5.35 15.67
C ALA A 15 5.34 -6.85 15.50
N TYR A 16 4.37 -7.58 14.92
CA TYR A 16 4.51 -9.02 14.68
C TYR A 16 5.64 -9.36 13.71
N ALA A 17 5.81 -8.57 12.65
CA ALA A 17 6.93 -8.76 11.72
C ALA A 17 8.27 -8.63 12.44
N ARG A 18 8.40 -7.62 13.32
CA ARG A 18 9.61 -7.38 14.10
C ARG A 18 9.96 -8.53 15.03
N GLU A 19 8.97 -9.13 15.68
CA GLU A 19 9.17 -10.34 16.52
C GLU A 19 9.73 -11.52 15.72
N SER A 20 9.45 -11.57 14.41
CA SER A 20 9.97 -12.58 13.48
C SER A 20 11.30 -12.18 12.82
N GLY A 21 11.94 -11.09 13.25
CA GLY A 21 13.19 -10.59 12.67
C GLY A 21 13.03 -9.90 11.31
N LEU A 22 11.80 -9.53 10.93
CA LEU A 22 11.51 -8.81 9.69
C LEU A 22 11.42 -7.30 9.96
N PHE A 23 12.14 -6.52 9.17
CA PHE A 23 12.14 -5.06 9.19
C PHE A 23 11.23 -4.53 8.09
N LEU A 24 10.51 -3.46 8.39
CA LEU A 24 9.71 -2.74 7.41
C LEU A 24 10.64 -2.00 6.44
N ASN A 25 10.45 -2.20 5.14
CA ASN A 25 11.22 -1.54 4.08
C ASN A 25 10.35 -0.58 3.26
N HIS A 26 9.08 -0.90 3.03
CA HIS A 26 8.16 0.00 2.33
C HIS A 26 6.81 0.09 3.04
N CYS A 27 6.26 1.30 3.11
CA CYS A 27 4.96 1.61 3.67
C CYS A 27 4.17 2.46 2.67
N VAL A 28 3.11 1.90 2.10
CA VAL A 28 2.33 2.56 1.05
C VAL A 28 0.89 2.73 1.50
N HIS A 29 0.47 3.99 1.64
CA HIS A 29 -0.88 4.37 2.03
C HIS A 29 -1.82 4.32 0.83
N VAL A 30 -2.94 3.60 0.96
CA VAL A 30 -3.91 3.45 -0.12
C VAL A 30 -5.20 4.19 0.24
N PHE A 31 -5.44 5.27 -0.49
CA PHE A 31 -6.58 6.15 -0.35
C PHE A 31 -7.64 5.82 -1.40
N PRO A 32 -8.92 5.73 -1.02
CA PRO A 32 -9.99 5.49 -2.00
C PRO A 32 -10.12 6.66 -2.97
N VAL A 33 -10.07 7.89 -2.47
CA VAL A 33 -10.14 9.16 -3.22
C VAL A 33 -9.29 10.23 -2.51
N PRO A 34 -8.93 11.35 -3.17
CA PRO A 34 -8.23 12.45 -2.53
C PRO A 34 -8.94 12.98 -1.28
N GLY A 35 -8.17 13.34 -0.25
CA GLY A 35 -8.67 13.97 0.98
C GLY A 35 -9.47 13.07 1.91
N LYS A 36 -9.74 11.80 1.55
CA LYS A 36 -10.30 10.81 2.47
C LYS A 36 -9.18 10.06 3.21
N PRO A 37 -9.45 9.45 4.37
CA PRO A 37 -8.45 8.66 5.06
C PRO A 37 -8.11 7.37 4.29
N ALA A 38 -6.86 6.91 4.44
CA ALA A 38 -6.43 5.63 3.90
C ALA A 38 -7.29 4.50 4.46
N LYS A 39 -7.70 3.58 3.59
CA LYS A 39 -8.51 2.40 3.97
C LYS A 39 -7.68 1.13 4.01
N ARG A 40 -6.57 1.11 3.29
CA ARG A 40 -5.60 0.02 3.25
C ARG A 40 -4.19 0.57 3.38
N ILE A 41 -3.30 -0.31 3.82
CA ILE A 41 -1.87 -0.10 3.81
C ILE A 41 -1.23 -1.31 3.12
N LEU A 42 -0.26 -1.05 2.26
CA LEU A 42 0.64 -2.07 1.73
C LEU A 42 1.98 -1.95 2.47
N LEU A 43 2.42 -3.06 3.04
CA LEU A 43 3.65 -3.14 3.81
C LEU A 43 4.57 -4.20 3.18
N SER A 44 5.82 -3.83 3.00
CA SER A 44 6.87 -4.73 2.52
C SER A 44 7.94 -4.88 3.58
N PHE A 45 8.30 -6.12 3.88
CA PHE A 45 9.27 -6.48 4.90
C PHE A 45 10.38 -7.38 4.36
N SER A 46 11.56 -7.30 4.98
CA SER A 46 12.69 -8.17 4.71
C SER A 46 13.53 -8.38 5.98
N PHE A 47 14.42 -9.37 5.96
CA PHE A 47 15.40 -9.57 7.04
C PHE A 47 16.51 -8.51 7.04
N ASN A 48 16.57 -7.67 6.00
CA ASN A 48 17.56 -6.61 5.88
C ASN A 48 16.99 -5.30 6.41
N TYR A 49 17.71 -4.69 7.33
CA TYR A 49 17.39 -3.35 7.81
C TYR A 49 17.68 -2.31 6.73
N SER A 50 16.74 -1.37 6.54
CA SER A 50 16.88 -0.20 5.67
C SER A 50 16.08 0.97 6.21
N SER A 51 16.26 2.16 5.63
CA SER A 51 15.24 3.21 5.75
C SER A 51 13.92 2.72 5.18
N VAL A 52 12.81 3.14 5.79
CA VAL A 52 11.47 2.86 5.27
C VAL A 52 11.18 3.84 4.14
N GLU A 53 10.84 3.32 2.97
CA GLU A 53 10.32 4.12 1.86
C GLU A 53 8.80 4.28 2.02
N GLU A 54 8.36 5.54 2.08
CA GLU A 54 6.95 5.89 2.18
C GLU A 54 6.38 6.19 0.81
N GLY A 55 5.16 5.69 0.55
CA GLY A 55 4.47 5.90 -0.71
C GLY A 55 2.97 6.10 -0.53
N THR A 56 2.31 6.50 -1.61
CA THR A 56 0.87 6.73 -1.62
C THR A 56 0.27 6.30 -2.94
N ILE A 57 -0.91 5.67 -2.87
CA ILE A 57 -1.75 5.34 -4.02
C ILE A 57 -3.14 5.92 -3.77
N ILE A 58 -3.65 6.68 -4.73
CA ILE A 58 -5.04 7.11 -4.77
C ILE A 58 -5.75 6.23 -5.81
N ILE A 59 -6.86 5.58 -5.45
CA ILE A 59 -7.55 4.66 -6.38
C ILE A 59 -8.38 5.45 -7.40
N GLU A 60 -9.23 6.36 -6.95
CA GLU A 60 -10.14 7.16 -7.79
C GLU A 60 -9.86 8.65 -7.63
N MET A 61 -9.87 9.44 -8.70
CA MET A 61 -9.64 10.90 -8.66
C MET A 61 -10.93 11.72 -8.53
N SER A 62 -12.04 11.24 -9.11
CA SER A 62 -13.28 12.02 -9.25
C SER A 62 -14.55 11.27 -8.79
N GLY A 63 -14.38 10.18 -8.05
CA GLY A 63 -15.47 9.28 -7.63
C GLY A 63 -15.61 8.05 -8.54
N ARG A 64 -16.78 7.38 -8.49
CA ARG A 64 -17.00 6.09 -9.15
C ARG A 64 -16.56 6.09 -10.61
N HIS A 65 -15.70 5.14 -10.97
CA HIS A 65 -15.17 4.86 -12.31
C HIS A 65 -14.11 5.85 -12.84
N GLY A 66 -13.70 6.87 -12.07
CA GLY A 66 -12.59 7.74 -12.42
C GLY A 66 -11.27 7.27 -11.78
N TYR A 67 -10.72 6.14 -12.22
CA TYR A 67 -9.44 5.64 -11.67
C TYR A 67 -8.29 6.63 -11.89
N SER A 68 -7.39 6.74 -10.91
CA SER A 68 -6.18 7.56 -11.07
C SER A 68 -5.23 6.97 -12.11
N SER A 69 -4.42 7.83 -12.72
CA SER A 69 -3.36 7.43 -13.65
C SER A 69 -2.34 6.52 -13.00
N GLU A 70 -2.00 6.77 -11.73
CA GLU A 70 -1.06 5.97 -10.96
C GLU A 70 -1.60 4.54 -10.76
N TYR A 71 -2.87 4.44 -10.38
CA TYR A 71 -3.54 3.16 -10.18
C TYR A 71 -3.72 2.39 -11.49
N GLN A 72 -4.10 3.07 -12.58
CA GLN A 72 -4.17 2.47 -13.91
C GLN A 72 -2.81 1.95 -14.37
N LYS A 73 -1.72 2.70 -14.16
CA LYS A 73 -0.36 2.28 -14.50
C LYS A 73 0.07 1.03 -13.73
N LEU A 74 -0.29 0.93 -12.45
CA LEU A 74 0.03 -0.24 -11.62
C LEU A 74 -0.66 -1.51 -12.14
N LEU A 75 -1.90 -1.38 -12.62
CA LEU A 75 -2.68 -2.50 -13.11
C LEU A 75 -2.46 -2.79 -14.60
N LYS A 76 -1.66 -1.99 -15.31
CA LYS A 76 -1.45 -2.10 -16.75
C LYS A 76 -1.01 -3.50 -17.17
N ASP A 77 -0.19 -4.16 -16.36
CA ASP A 77 0.33 -5.51 -16.64
C ASP A 77 -0.67 -6.63 -16.26
N PHE A 78 -1.80 -6.29 -15.63
CA PHE A 78 -2.80 -7.24 -15.13
C PHE A 78 -4.19 -7.05 -15.76
N TYR A 79 -4.44 -5.96 -16.49
CA TYR A 79 -5.68 -5.76 -17.21
C TYR A 79 -5.72 -6.62 -18.47
N LEU A 80 -6.66 -7.58 -18.50
CA LEU A 80 -6.90 -8.48 -19.63
C LEU A 80 -7.63 -7.83 -20.83
N PHE A 81 -7.95 -6.54 -20.74
CA PHE A 81 -8.61 -5.80 -21.83
C PHE A 81 -8.05 -4.38 -21.91
N LEU A 82 -7.06 -4.22 -22.79
CA LEU A 82 -6.62 -2.95 -23.36
C LEU A 82 -6.61 -3.12 -24.88
#